data_AF-A0A2G9UYU2-F1
#
_entry.id   AF-A0A2G9UYU2-F1
#
_cell.length_a   1.000
_cell.length_b   1.000
_cell.length_c   1.000
_cell.angle_alpha   90.00
_cell.angle_beta   90.00
_cell.angle_gamma   90.00
#
_symmetry.space_group_name_H-M   'P 1'
#
loop_
_entity.id
_entity.type
_entity.pdbx_description
1 polymer ?
#
loop_
_entity_poly.entity_id
_entity_poly.type
_entity_poly.pdbx_seq_one_letter_code
_entity_poly.pdbx_strand_id
1 'polypeptide(L)'
;MCWPYYPRLRKERDAEGKPKEGQPVTVEQITSPKLIAKEFSDICTEARNLRFDKKRRLEFEKLATASSLESFDLVKQRKTGLVLVENCTAWLYLHRRDGACGTCKSVVSRLLKRLRLIESEINEISPSAIFLQNAADLRKDIDAVLHTFRQKIGKLKE
;
A
#
# COMPACT_ATOMS: atom_id res chain seq x y z
N MET A 1 35.07 12.78 -43.26
CA MET A 1 35.54 11.99 -42.11
C MET A 1 34.55 10.86 -41.86
N CYS A 2 35.00 9.61 -41.99
CA CYS A 2 34.19 8.41 -41.76
C CYS A 2 34.37 7.97 -40.30
N TRP A 3 33.29 7.81 -39.54
CA TRP A 3 33.35 7.32 -38.16
C TRP A 3 33.62 5.80 -38.14
N PRO A 4 34.71 5.30 -37.50
CA PRO A 4 35.16 3.92 -37.64
C PRO A 4 34.49 3.00 -36.59
N TYR A 5 33.17 3.01 -36.49
CA TYR A 5 32.44 2.27 -35.44
C TYR A 5 31.50 1.20 -35.97
N TYR A 6 31.95 0.41 -36.96
CA TYR A 6 31.24 -0.82 -37.28
C TYR A 6 31.50 -1.88 -36.19
N PRO A 7 30.46 -2.59 -35.69
CA PRO A 7 30.61 -3.58 -34.62
C PRO A 7 31.66 -4.67 -34.88
N ARG A 8 31.95 -5.02 -36.15
CA ARG A 8 32.99 -5.99 -36.52
C ARG A 8 34.40 -5.47 -36.21
N LEU A 9 34.71 -4.24 -36.60
CA LEU A 9 36.00 -3.58 -36.33
C LEU A 9 36.28 -3.43 -34.83
N ARG A 10 35.23 -3.26 -34.01
CA ARG A 10 35.38 -3.17 -32.55
C ARG A 10 35.81 -4.51 -31.94
N LYS A 11 35.24 -5.63 -32.40
CA LYS A 11 35.62 -6.98 -31.94
C LYS A 11 37.06 -7.34 -32.32
N GLU A 12 37.49 -6.98 -33.52
CA GLU A 12 38.87 -7.19 -33.99
C GLU A 12 39.86 -6.39 -33.14
N ARG A 13 39.57 -5.13 -32.82
CA ARG A 13 40.40 -4.31 -31.92
C ARG A 13 40.44 -4.81 -30.49
N ASP A 14 39.30 -5.26 -29.96
CA ASP A 14 39.23 -5.84 -28.61
C ASP A 14 40.09 -7.13 -28.56
N ALA A 15 40.13 -7.92 -29.64
CA ALA A 15 40.99 -9.10 -29.77
C ALA A 15 42.48 -8.76 -29.94
N GLU A 16 42.81 -7.63 -30.59
CA GLU A 16 44.16 -7.09 -30.68
C GLU A 16 44.67 -6.44 -29.37
N GLY A 17 43.84 -6.40 -28.32
CA GLY A 17 44.18 -5.81 -27.02
C GLY A 17 44.36 -4.29 -27.05
N LYS A 18 43.88 -3.62 -28.11
CA LYS A 18 44.01 -2.17 -28.24
C LYS A 18 43.04 -1.48 -27.26
N PRO A 19 43.47 -0.43 -26.55
CA PRO A 19 42.58 0.31 -25.67
C PRO A 19 41.41 0.91 -26.47
N LYS A 20 40.22 0.98 -25.85
CA LYS A 20 39.05 1.61 -26.44
C LYS A 20 39.34 3.09 -26.70
N GLU A 21 39.17 3.51 -27.94
CA GLU A 21 39.25 4.94 -28.31
C GLU A 21 38.01 5.68 -27.82
N GLY A 22 38.26 6.80 -27.14
CA GLY A 22 37.25 7.70 -26.58
C GLY A 22 37.68 8.22 -25.20
N GLN A 23 37.15 9.37 -24.81
CA GLN A 23 37.26 9.83 -23.43
C GLN A 23 36.55 8.83 -22.52
N PRO A 24 37.17 8.40 -21.40
CA PRO A 24 36.48 7.54 -20.44
C PRO A 24 35.22 8.26 -19.97
N VAL A 25 34.07 7.66 -20.25
CA VAL A 25 32.80 8.16 -19.73
C VAL A 25 32.74 7.79 -18.27
N THR A 26 32.87 8.79 -17.40
CA THR A 26 32.55 8.65 -15.98
C THR A 26 31.05 8.38 -15.87
N VAL A 27 30.69 7.12 -15.66
CA VAL A 27 29.30 6.76 -15.37
C VAL A 27 29.01 7.24 -13.95
N GLU A 28 28.19 8.29 -13.82
CA GLU A 28 27.64 8.65 -12.52
C GLU A 28 26.87 7.45 -11.96
N GLN A 29 27.39 6.84 -10.90
CA GLN A 29 26.63 5.85 -10.15
C GLN A 29 25.55 6.59 -9.37
N ILE A 30 24.35 6.62 -9.94
CA ILE A 30 23.15 7.07 -9.23
C ILE A 30 22.94 6.07 -8.08
N THR A 31 23.05 6.54 -6.84
CA THR A 31 22.73 5.73 -5.66
C THR A 31 21.29 5.24 -5.81
N SER A 32 21.09 3.92 -5.73
CA SER A 32 19.75 3.36 -5.80
C SER A 32 18.89 3.98 -4.70
N PRO A 33 17.73 4.58 -5.03
CA PRO A 33 16.88 5.18 -4.01
C PRO A 33 16.53 4.11 -3.00
N LYS A 34 16.59 4.46 -1.70
CA LYS A 34 16.25 3.57 -0.60
C LYS A 34 14.90 2.93 -0.89
N LEU A 35 14.90 1.63 -1.18
CA LEU A 35 13.69 0.87 -1.43
C LEU A 35 12.71 1.13 -0.29
N ILE A 36 11.47 1.50 -0.64
CA ILE A 36 10.39 1.60 0.34
C ILE A 36 10.35 0.26 1.08
N ALA A 37 10.30 0.30 2.41
CA ALA A 37 10.28 -0.90 3.20
C ALA A 37 9.05 -1.72 2.78
N LYS A 38 9.32 -2.93 2.28
CA LYS A 38 8.34 -3.76 1.57
C LYS A 38 7.05 -3.93 2.36
N GLU A 39 7.14 -4.12 3.68
CA GLU A 39 5.97 -4.27 4.56
C GLU A 39 4.96 -3.11 4.48
N PHE A 40 5.43 -1.85 4.32
CA PHE A 40 4.54 -0.70 4.20
C PHE A 40 3.99 -0.58 2.78
N SER A 41 4.83 -0.87 1.79
CA SER A 41 4.43 -0.84 0.37
C SER A 41 3.35 -1.87 0.08
N ASP A 42 3.47 -3.08 0.61
CA ASP A 42 2.52 -4.17 0.40
C ASP A 42 1.15 -3.80 0.97
N ILE A 43 1.10 -3.26 2.20
CA ILE A 43 -0.14 -2.80 2.84
C ILE A 43 -0.81 -1.69 2.03
N CYS A 44 -0.05 -0.66 1.64
CA CYS A 44 -0.60 0.45 0.85
C CYS A 44 -1.10 -0.02 -0.52
N THR A 45 -0.34 -0.90 -1.18
CA THR A 45 -0.71 -1.45 -2.49
C THR A 45 -2.00 -2.26 -2.39
N GLU A 46 -2.14 -3.07 -1.35
CA GLU A 46 -3.35 -3.85 -1.16
C GLU A 46 -4.57 -2.97 -0.89
N ALA A 47 -4.46 -2.01 0.03
CA ALA A 47 -5.54 -1.07 0.30
C ALA A 47 -5.94 -0.31 -0.96
N ARG A 48 -4.95 0.10 -1.77
CA ARG A 48 -5.15 0.75 -3.06
C ARG A 48 -5.88 -0.16 -4.05
N ASN A 49 -5.46 -1.42 -4.18
CA ASN A 49 -6.11 -2.39 -5.07
C ASN A 49 -7.58 -2.60 -4.68
N LEU A 50 -7.88 -2.74 -3.38
CA LEU A 50 -9.25 -2.84 -2.90
C LEU A 50 -10.07 -1.59 -3.23
N ARG A 51 -9.48 -0.39 -3.20
CA ARG A 51 -10.18 0.86 -3.53
C ARG A 51 -10.48 1.03 -5.02
N PHE A 52 -9.52 0.67 -5.87
CA PHE A 52 -9.54 1.00 -7.30
C PHE A 52 -9.93 -0.14 -8.21
N ASP A 53 -9.97 -1.38 -7.74
CA ASP A 53 -10.58 -2.48 -8.48
C ASP A 53 -12.09 -2.22 -8.64
N LYS A 54 -12.47 -1.73 -9.81
CA LYS A 54 -13.84 -1.34 -10.13
C LYS A 54 -14.80 -2.53 -10.02
N LYS A 55 -14.37 -3.72 -10.46
CA LYS A 55 -15.23 -4.91 -10.46
C LYS A 55 -15.53 -5.32 -9.02
N ARG A 56 -14.49 -5.51 -8.22
CA ARG A 56 -14.62 -5.90 -6.81
C ARG A 56 -15.41 -4.88 -6.00
N ARG A 57 -15.16 -3.58 -6.25
CA ARG A 57 -15.89 -2.51 -5.57
C ARG A 57 -17.40 -2.56 -5.86
N LEU A 58 -17.79 -2.70 -7.13
CA LEU A 58 -19.21 -2.74 -7.51
C LEU A 58 -19.90 -4.00 -6.97
N GLU A 59 -19.22 -5.15 -6.98
CA GLU A 59 -19.71 -6.39 -6.37
C GLU A 59 -19.94 -6.22 -4.87
N PHE A 60 -18.96 -5.66 -4.16
CA PHE A 60 -19.09 -5.34 -2.74
C PHE A 60 -20.25 -4.38 -2.47
N GLU A 61 -20.34 -3.28 -3.21
CA GLU A 61 -21.39 -2.26 -3.02
C GLU A 61 -22.79 -2.87 -3.18
N LYS A 62 -22.99 -3.69 -4.21
CA LYS A 62 -24.26 -4.38 -4.46
C LYS A 62 -24.67 -5.28 -3.28
N LEU A 63 -23.73 -6.04 -2.73
CA LEU A 63 -23.99 -6.97 -1.62
C LEU A 63 -24.17 -6.22 -0.29
N ALA A 64 -23.38 -5.18 -0.05
CA ALA A 64 -23.47 -4.35 1.14
C ALA A 64 -24.79 -3.57 1.24
N THR A 65 -25.45 -3.28 0.11
CA THR A 65 -26.77 -2.65 0.07
C THR A 65 -27.94 -3.63 0.20
N ALA A 66 -27.69 -4.92 0.41
CA ALA A 66 -28.76 -5.85 0.75
C ALA A 66 -29.43 -5.44 2.07
N SER A 67 -30.74 -5.61 2.18
CA SER A 67 -31.55 -5.11 3.32
C SER A 67 -31.06 -5.59 4.70
N SER A 68 -30.38 -6.73 4.76
CA SER A 68 -29.79 -7.27 6.01
C SER A 68 -28.50 -6.55 6.44
N LEU A 69 -27.82 -5.86 5.52
CA LEU A 69 -26.52 -5.22 5.74
C LEU A 69 -26.55 -3.69 5.65
N GLU A 70 -27.65 -3.13 5.16
CA GLU A 70 -27.85 -1.69 4.98
C GLU A 70 -27.63 -0.89 6.28
N SER A 71 -28.03 -1.45 7.42
CA SER A 71 -27.88 -0.83 8.75
C SER A 71 -26.43 -0.59 9.17
N PHE A 72 -25.46 -1.29 8.57
CA PHE A 72 -24.04 -1.18 8.92
C PHE A 72 -23.30 -0.13 8.10
N ASP A 73 -23.89 0.46 7.05
CA ASP A 73 -23.23 1.44 6.17
C ASP A 73 -21.85 0.97 5.66
N LEU A 74 -21.77 -0.33 5.32
CA LEU A 74 -20.51 -1.01 5.01
C LEU A 74 -19.76 -0.37 3.83
N VAL A 75 -20.48 0.19 2.85
CA VAL A 75 -19.87 0.90 1.71
C VAL A 75 -19.04 2.09 2.18
N LYS A 76 -19.61 2.93 3.04
CA LYS A 76 -18.92 4.12 3.56
C LYS A 76 -17.81 3.72 4.53
N GLN A 77 -18.06 2.74 5.39
CA GLN A 77 -17.06 2.24 6.34
C GLN A 77 -15.86 1.63 5.61
N ARG A 78 -16.09 0.81 4.59
CA ARG A 78 -15.04 0.25 3.72
C ARG A 78 -14.21 1.35 3.07
N LYS A 79 -14.85 2.32 2.42
CA LYS A 79 -14.14 3.43 1.76
C LYS A 79 -13.28 4.20 2.75
N THR A 80 -13.84 4.52 3.91
CA THR A 80 -13.14 5.26 4.98
C THR A 80 -11.98 4.44 5.52
N GLY A 81 -12.21 3.17 5.85
CA GLY A 81 -11.21 2.27 6.40
C GLY A 81 -10.03 2.06 5.46
N LEU A 82 -10.26 1.83 4.17
CA LEU A 82 -9.19 1.65 3.20
C LEU A 82 -8.37 2.93 2.98
N VAL A 83 -9.01 4.10 2.97
CA VAL A 83 -8.31 5.40 2.91
C VAL A 83 -7.45 5.59 4.15
N LEU A 84 -7.97 5.28 5.34
CA LEU A 84 -7.20 5.36 6.58
C LEU A 84 -6.02 4.40 6.56
N VAL A 85 -6.21 3.13 6.19
CA VAL A 85 -5.11 2.16 6.11
C VAL A 85 -3.99 2.67 5.20
N GLU A 86 -4.30 3.16 4.00
CA GLU A 86 -3.29 3.66 3.06
C GLU A 86 -2.53 4.87 3.62
N ASN A 87 -3.25 5.90 4.10
CA ASN A 87 -2.63 7.14 4.57
C ASN A 87 -1.90 6.95 5.90
N CYS A 88 -2.48 6.22 6.85
CA CYS A 88 -1.87 5.95 8.14
C CYS A 88 -0.63 5.07 7.99
N THR A 89 -0.64 4.09 7.09
CA THR A 89 0.56 3.28 6.80
C THR A 89 1.66 4.12 6.16
N ALA A 90 1.31 5.00 5.22
CA ALA A 90 2.28 5.95 4.65
C ALA A 90 2.87 6.86 5.72
N TRP A 91 2.05 7.39 6.63
CA TRP A 91 2.51 8.18 7.76
C TRP A 91 3.47 7.40 8.67
N LEU A 92 3.13 6.14 8.99
CA LEU A 92 3.99 5.26 9.80
C LEU A 92 5.33 5.00 9.12
N TYR A 93 5.36 4.87 7.79
CA TYR A 93 6.60 4.74 7.05
C TYR A 93 7.47 6.00 7.18
N LEU A 94 6.88 7.19 7.07
CA LEU A 94 7.61 8.45 7.21
C LEU A 94 8.21 8.61 8.62
N HIS A 95 7.47 8.18 9.66
CA HIS A 95 7.86 8.31 11.07
C HIS A 95 8.44 7.00 11.65
N ARG A 96 8.92 6.10 10.79
CA ARG A 96 9.39 4.76 11.21
C ARG A 96 10.64 4.80 12.09
N ARG A 97 11.37 5.92 12.10
CA ARG A 97 12.58 6.12 12.91
C ARG A 97 12.27 6.61 14.31
N ASP A 98 11.05 7.09 14.57
CA ASP A 98 10.71 7.81 15.80
C ASP A 98 10.37 6.85 16.96
N GLY A 99 10.47 5.53 16.75
CA GLY A 99 10.33 4.48 17.77
C GLY A 99 8.93 4.32 18.41
N ALA A 100 8.08 5.35 18.35
CA ALA A 100 6.85 5.47 19.13
C ALA A 100 5.57 5.03 18.39
N CYS A 101 5.69 4.17 17.38
CA CYS A 101 4.61 3.86 16.43
C CYS A 101 3.95 2.48 16.63
N GLY A 102 4.33 1.70 17.65
CA GLY A 102 3.83 0.34 17.86
C GLY A 102 2.29 0.24 17.95
N THR A 103 1.68 1.09 18.78
CA THR A 103 0.21 1.14 18.92
C THR A 103 -0.48 1.54 17.61
N CYS A 104 0.06 2.52 16.89
CA CYS A 104 -0.45 2.96 15.60
C CYS A 104 -0.41 1.85 14.55
N LYS A 105 0.72 1.12 14.46
CA LYS A 105 0.86 -0.04 13.57
C LYS A 105 -0.17 -1.10 13.92
N SER A 106 -0.36 -1.39 15.22
CA SER A 106 -1.34 -2.39 15.68
C SER A 106 -2.78 -2.04 15.27
N VAL A 107 -3.23 -0.81 15.50
CA VAL A 107 -4.61 -0.41 15.15
C VAL A 107 -4.85 -0.39 13.64
N VAL A 108 -3.86 0.02 12.85
CA VAL A 108 -3.95 0.01 11.37
C VAL A 108 -3.99 -1.41 10.84
N SER A 109 -3.12 -2.30 11.34
CA SER A 109 -3.12 -3.72 10.96
C SER A 109 -4.43 -4.41 11.33
N ARG A 110 -5.00 -4.09 12.50
CA ARG A 110 -6.29 -4.64 12.94
C ARG A 110 -7.43 -4.21 12.02
N LEU A 111 -7.49 -2.92 11.67
CA LEU A 111 -8.47 -2.39 10.72
C LEU A 111 -8.37 -3.09 9.35
N LEU A 112 -7.15 -3.22 8.81
CA LEU A 112 -6.94 -3.91 7.54
C LEU A 112 -7.36 -5.38 7.62
N LYS A 113 -7.00 -6.10 8.69
CA LYS A 113 -7.39 -7.49 8.88
C LYS A 113 -8.91 -7.64 8.89
N ARG A 114 -9.64 -6.75 9.58
CA ARG A 114 -11.10 -6.79 9.62
C ARG A 114 -11.72 -6.49 8.26
N LEU A 115 -11.20 -5.50 7.54
CA LEU A 115 -11.63 -5.21 6.17
C LEU A 115 -11.46 -6.43 5.24
N ARG A 116 -10.33 -7.15 5.35
CA ARG A 116 -10.10 -8.39 4.58
C ARG A 116 -11.14 -9.48 4.88
N LEU A 117 -11.47 -9.67 6.16
CA LEU A 117 -12.47 -10.67 6.57
C LEU A 117 -13.85 -10.34 5.99
N ILE A 118 -14.26 -9.07 6.09
CA ILE A 118 -15.53 -8.62 5.50
C ILE A 118 -15.51 -8.79 3.98
N GLU A 119 -14.41 -8.43 3.31
CA GLU A 119 -14.25 -8.60 1.86
C GLU A 119 -14.32 -10.06 1.39
N SER A 120 -13.80 -11.01 2.17
CA SER A 120 -13.87 -12.43 1.82
C SER A 120 -15.24 -13.03 2.07
N GLU A 121 -15.92 -12.62 3.15
CA GLU A 121 -17.16 -13.24 3.62
C GLU A 121 -18.42 -12.59 3.02
N ILE A 122 -18.34 -11.36 2.48
CA ILE A 122 -19.53 -10.65 1.96
C ILE A 122 -20.23 -11.37 0.80
N ASN A 123 -19.51 -12.25 0.09
CA ASN A 123 -20.06 -13.04 -1.03
C ASN A 123 -20.78 -14.32 -0.57
N GLU A 124 -20.77 -14.64 0.74
CA GLU A 124 -21.46 -15.81 1.25
C GLU A 124 -22.98 -15.63 1.16
N ILE A 125 -23.68 -16.73 0.82
CA ILE A 125 -25.13 -16.74 0.57
C ILE A 125 -25.93 -16.22 1.78
N SER A 126 -25.42 -16.48 2.99
CA SER A 126 -26.02 -16.03 4.24
C SER A 126 -24.92 -15.47 5.16
N PRO A 127 -25.04 -14.21 5.64
CA PRO A 127 -24.08 -13.64 6.56
C PRO A 127 -23.97 -14.44 7.86
N SER A 128 -22.78 -14.92 8.19
CA SER A 128 -22.54 -15.60 9.46
C SER A 128 -22.64 -14.64 10.65
N ALA A 129 -22.88 -15.17 11.85
CA ALA A 129 -22.86 -14.34 13.07
C ALA A 129 -21.50 -13.64 13.27
N ILE A 130 -20.41 -14.29 12.83
CA ILE A 130 -19.05 -13.75 12.87
C ILE A 130 -18.94 -12.56 11.91
N PHE A 131 -19.49 -12.68 10.70
CA PHE A 131 -19.53 -11.57 9.74
C PHE A 131 -20.27 -10.37 10.31
N LEU A 132 -21.46 -10.57 10.89
CA LEU A 132 -22.25 -9.49 11.47
C LEU A 132 -21.51 -8.80 12.63
N GLN A 133 -20.80 -9.57 13.45
CA GLN A 133 -19.93 -9.01 14.49
C GLN A 133 -18.78 -8.20 13.90
N ASN A 134 -18.16 -8.69 12.82
CA ASN A 134 -17.12 -7.96 12.09
C ASN A 134 -17.65 -6.66 11.48
N ALA A 135 -18.83 -6.68 10.88
CA ALA A 135 -19.51 -5.50 10.35
C ALA A 135 -19.78 -4.47 11.45
N ALA A 136 -20.27 -4.92 12.61
CA ALA A 136 -20.54 -4.05 13.76
C ALA A 136 -19.27 -3.39 14.33
N ASP A 137 -18.19 -4.15 14.42
CA ASP A 137 -16.94 -3.69 15.01
C ASP A 137 -16.07 -2.88 14.04
N LEU A 138 -16.33 -2.93 12.73
CA LEU A 138 -15.57 -2.17 11.74
C LEU A 138 -15.56 -0.67 12.07
N ARG A 139 -16.70 -0.14 12.51
CA ARG A 139 -16.79 1.25 12.96
C ARG A 139 -15.87 1.54 14.15
N LYS A 140 -15.82 0.64 15.13
CA LYS A 140 -14.96 0.78 16.31
C LYS A 140 -13.48 0.79 15.93
N ASP A 141 -13.08 -0.02 14.95
CA ASP A 141 -11.70 -0.03 14.47
C ASP A 141 -11.33 1.24 13.70
N ILE A 142 -12.25 1.78 12.90
CA ILE A 142 -12.07 3.09 12.25
C ILE A 142 -11.87 4.18 13.31
N ASP A 143 -12.76 4.23 14.31
CA ASP A 143 -12.71 5.24 15.37
C ASP A 143 -11.43 5.10 16.22
N ALA A 144 -10.98 3.86 16.47
CA ALA A 144 -9.71 3.60 17.17
C ALA A 144 -8.51 4.15 16.39
N VAL A 145 -8.44 3.93 15.07
CA VAL A 145 -7.37 4.49 14.23
C VAL A 145 -7.40 6.02 14.26
N LEU A 146 -8.57 6.63 14.07
CA LEU A 146 -8.72 8.09 14.12
C LEU A 146 -8.26 8.66 15.46
N HIS A 147 -8.69 8.05 16.57
CA HIS A 147 -8.33 8.48 17.91
C HIS A 147 -6.81 8.37 18.15
N THR A 148 -6.20 7.22 17.85
CA THR A 148 -4.77 6.98 18.04
C THR A 148 -3.92 7.96 17.20
N PHE A 149 -4.28 8.20 15.94
CA PHE A 149 -3.53 9.12 15.08
C PHE A 149 -3.73 10.58 15.47
N ARG A 150 -4.93 10.99 15.90
CA ARG A 150 -5.15 12.34 16.45
C ARG A 150 -4.26 12.62 17.65
N GLN A 151 -4.17 11.67 18.59
CA GLN A 151 -3.30 11.83 19.76
C GLN A 151 -1.83 11.96 19.39
N LYS A 152 -1.37 11.22 18.37
CA LYS A 152 0.03 11.28 17.93
C LYS A 152 0.36 12.55 17.15
N ILE A 153 -0.53 12.99 16.26
CA ILE A 153 -0.35 14.23 15.49
C ILE A 153 -0.44 15.45 16.42
N GLY A 154 -1.34 15.44 17.41
CA GLY A 154 -1.43 16.49 18.42
C GLY A 154 -0.12 16.68 19.19
N LYS A 155 0.50 15.58 19.62
CA LYS A 155 1.79 15.59 20.33
C LYS A 155 3.00 16.01 19.49
N LEU A 156 2.87 16.07 18.16
CA LEU A 156 3.95 16.55 17.26
C LEU A 156 3.91 18.06 17.04
N LYS A 157 2.87 18.75 17.52
CA LYS A 157 2.72 20.21 17.42
C LYS A 157 3.14 20.96 18.69
N GLU A 158 3.43 20.23 19.76
CA GLU A 158 4.03 20.72 21.01
C GLU A 158 5.54 20.52 20.97
#